data_AF-A0A7L2FTQ1-F1
#
_entry.id   AF-A0A7L2FTQ1-F1
#
_cell.length_a   1.000
_cell.length_b   1.000
_cell.length_c   1.000
_cell.angle_alpha   90.00
_cell.angle_beta   90.00
_cell.angle_gamma   90.00
#
_symmetry.space_group_name_H-M   'P 1'
#
loop_
_entity.id
_entity.type
_entity.pdbx_description
1 polymer ?
#
loop_
_entity_poly.entity_id
_entity_poly.type
_entity_poly.pdbx_seq_one_letter_code
_entity_poly.pdbx_strand_id
1 'polypeptide(L)'
;EYWDGEKPVLVAPEGSTVTLPCVNRQHIWTERHSEEEQQVVHWDRQPPGVPQDRADRLVDLYASGERRSYGPQFLRQKMNVSRGAFGLGDFSLRISRLESADEGTYSCHLHHHYCGLHERRIYHLAVTEPQRDSRVVNITVPAADPNVVRGHNVINVIIPESRMHFFQQLGYILATLLLFLVLLIIVVLVTRRRRHRGYEYNVKKYGEKDVNLKEFTVDTTDLTPHKSEDIRLDYKNNILKEKAEQARSFPAKNIDLDKDFRKEYCK
;
A
#
# COMPACT_ATOMS: atom_id res chain seq x y z
N GLU A 1 7.76 2.87 6.80
CA GLU A 1 6.93 2.43 7.94
C GLU A 1 5.61 3.20 7.86
N TYR A 2 4.50 2.50 7.67
CA TYR A 2 3.17 3.10 7.56
C TYR A 2 2.72 3.44 8.98
N TRP A 3 2.74 4.72 9.35
CA TRP A 3 2.25 5.17 10.66
C TRP A 3 0.73 4.97 10.71
N ASP A 4 0.30 3.91 11.39
CA ASP A 4 -1.11 3.56 11.68
C ASP A 4 -1.65 4.25 12.96
N GLY A 5 -1.04 5.37 13.36
CA GLY A 5 -1.49 6.12 14.54
C GLY A 5 -2.94 6.59 14.38
N GLU A 6 -3.69 6.59 15.49
CA GLU A 6 -4.94 7.35 15.59
C GLU A 6 -4.72 8.73 14.98
N LYS A 7 -5.50 9.07 13.94
CA LYS A 7 -5.36 10.34 13.24
C LYS A 7 -5.63 11.46 14.24
N PRO A 8 -4.64 12.25 14.67
CA PRO A 8 -4.84 13.29 15.66
C PRO A 8 -5.92 14.27 15.19
N VAL A 9 -6.94 14.43 16.03
CA VAL A 9 -7.97 15.46 15.85
C VAL A 9 -7.47 16.71 16.57
N LEU A 10 -7.24 17.78 15.81
CA LEU A 10 -6.90 19.09 16.34
C LEU A 10 -8.15 19.96 16.29
N VAL A 11 -8.60 20.39 17.46
CA VAL A 11 -9.71 21.32 17.62
C VAL A 11 -9.13 22.68 17.97
N ALA A 12 -9.42 23.69 17.15
CA ALA A 12 -8.93 25.04 17.36
C ALA A 12 -10.03 26.07 17.11
N PRO A 13 -10.12 27.15 17.92
CA PRO A 13 -11.14 28.16 17.73
C PRO A 13 -10.90 28.98 16.45
N GLU A 14 -11.98 29.46 15.85
CA GLU A 14 -11.94 30.39 14.74
C GLU A 14 -11.09 31.63 15.08
N GLY A 15 -10.37 32.15 14.10
CA GLY A 15 -9.46 33.29 14.25
C GLY A 15 -8.09 32.94 14.87
N SER A 16 -7.94 31.74 15.47
CA SER A 16 -6.67 31.32 16.05
C SER A 16 -5.63 30.88 15.00
N THR A 17 -4.43 30.53 15.46
CA THR A 17 -3.37 29.95 14.63
C THR A 17 -3.05 28.54 15.12
N VAL A 18 -3.02 27.58 14.22
CA VAL A 18 -2.66 26.18 14.51
C VAL A 18 -1.38 25.79 13.78
N THR A 19 -0.62 24.88 14.37
CA THR A 19 0.53 24.25 13.73
C THR A 19 0.31 22.75 13.69
N LEU A 20 0.33 22.17 12.49
CA LEU A 20 0.26 20.73 12.26
C LEU A 20 1.69 20.19 12.23
N PRO A 21 2.12 19.42 13.25
CA PRO A 21 3.51 19.04 13.39
C PRO A 21 3.92 18.04 12.31
N CYS A 22 5.02 18.27 11.60
CA CYS A 22 5.59 17.28 10.67
C CYS A 22 7.11 17.29 10.78
N VAL A 23 7.61 16.69 11.86
CA VAL A 23 9.03 16.71 12.24
C VAL A 23 9.65 15.33 12.02
N ASN A 24 10.65 15.22 11.16
CA ASN A 24 11.52 14.05 11.04
C ASN A 24 12.98 14.53 10.97
N ARG A 25 13.75 14.23 12.02
CA ARG A 25 15.15 14.66 12.20
C ARG A 25 16.16 13.55 11.92
N GLN A 26 15.74 12.46 11.25
CA GLN A 26 16.68 11.43 10.85
C GLN A 26 17.65 11.99 9.80
N HIS A 27 18.93 11.63 9.91
CA HIS A 27 20.01 12.13 9.04
C HIS A 27 19.71 11.98 7.54
N ILE A 28 18.93 10.95 7.17
CA ILE A 28 18.49 10.71 5.79
C ILE A 28 17.69 11.89 5.21
N TRP A 29 16.96 12.64 6.04
CA TRP A 29 16.17 13.80 5.64
C TRP A 29 16.88 15.14 5.86
N THR A 30 17.93 15.19 6.68
CA THR A 30 18.52 16.48 7.13
C THR A 30 19.90 16.78 6.58
N GLU A 31 20.72 15.77 6.26
CA GLU A 31 22.16 15.96 5.98
C GLU A 31 22.60 15.52 4.57
N ARG A 32 21.68 15.01 3.75
CA ARG A 32 22.02 14.42 2.43
C ARG A 32 21.88 15.39 1.27
N HIS A 33 22.90 16.23 1.14
CA HIS A 33 22.95 17.27 0.12
C HIS A 33 23.20 16.76 -1.32
N SER A 34 23.80 15.57 -1.50
CA SER A 34 24.10 15.03 -2.84
C SER A 34 22.91 14.35 -3.52
N GLU A 35 21.81 14.11 -2.80
CA GLU A 35 20.58 13.46 -3.29
C GLU A 35 19.37 14.41 -3.20
N GLU A 36 19.61 15.71 -3.12
CA GLU A 36 18.59 16.75 -2.86
C GLU A 36 17.45 16.77 -3.87
N GLU A 37 17.73 16.45 -5.14
CA GLU A 37 16.71 16.37 -6.19
C GLU A 37 15.74 15.20 -5.98
N GLN A 38 16.05 14.26 -5.09
CA GLN A 38 15.28 13.04 -4.85
C GLN A 38 14.51 13.04 -3.53
N GLN A 39 14.56 14.14 -2.76
CA GLN A 39 13.79 14.31 -1.54
C GLN A 39 12.73 15.38 -1.73
N VAL A 40 11.47 15.00 -1.49
CA VAL A 40 10.34 15.94 -1.56
C VAL A 40 9.42 15.73 -0.37
N VAL A 41 9.03 16.83 0.25
CA VAL A 41 7.98 16.86 1.27
C VAL A 41 6.83 17.68 0.75
N HIS A 42 5.62 17.15 0.86
CA HIS A 42 4.43 17.86 0.44
C HIS A 42 3.30 17.79 1.44
N TRP A 43 2.45 18.81 1.39
CA TRP A 43 1.21 18.85 2.13
C TRP A 43 0.01 18.81 1.19
N ASP A 44 -0.96 17.98 1.54
CA ASP A 44 -2.27 17.91 0.90
C ASP A 44 -3.36 18.28 1.89
N ARG A 45 -4.48 18.78 1.37
CA ARG A 45 -5.71 19.00 2.11
C ARG A 45 -6.89 18.35 1.41
N GLN A 46 -7.65 17.59 2.17
CA GLN A 46 -8.92 17.01 1.76
C GLN A 46 -10.04 17.70 2.52
N PRO A 47 -10.88 18.53 1.86
CA PRO A 47 -12.05 19.13 2.49
C PRO A 47 -13.05 18.07 2.98
N PRO A 48 -13.91 18.39 3.96
CA PRO A 48 -14.97 17.50 4.41
C PRO A 48 -15.87 17.06 3.25
N GLY A 49 -16.21 15.77 3.20
CA GLY A 49 -17.08 15.19 2.16
C GLY A 49 -16.41 14.95 0.80
N VAL A 50 -15.16 15.37 0.60
CA VAL A 50 -14.40 15.09 -0.62
C VAL A 50 -13.71 13.73 -0.51
N PRO A 51 -13.74 12.86 -1.54
CA PRO A 51 -12.97 11.61 -1.57
C PRO A 51 -11.45 11.81 -1.47
N GLN A 52 -10.73 10.82 -0.95
CA GLN A 52 -9.29 10.95 -0.67
C GLN A 52 -8.43 11.10 -1.94
N ASP A 53 -8.87 10.53 -3.07
CA ASP A 53 -8.23 10.65 -4.38
C ASP A 53 -8.32 12.07 -4.97
N ARG A 54 -9.08 12.97 -4.34
CA ARG A 54 -9.30 14.35 -4.77
C ARG A 54 -8.82 15.38 -3.75
N ALA A 55 -7.79 15.03 -2.97
CA ALA A 55 -7.15 15.99 -2.09
C ALA A 55 -6.42 17.07 -2.89
N ASP A 56 -6.53 18.32 -2.45
CA ASP A 56 -5.84 19.46 -3.03
C ASP A 56 -4.38 19.48 -2.56
N ARG A 57 -3.44 19.56 -3.51
CA ARG A 57 -2.03 19.84 -3.21
C ARG A 57 -1.90 21.26 -2.66
N LEU A 58 -1.18 21.43 -1.56
CA LEU A 58 -0.98 22.74 -0.91
C LEU A 58 0.41 23.31 -1.14
N VAL A 59 1.46 22.52 -0.90
CA VAL A 59 2.86 22.94 -1.07
C VAL A 59 3.75 21.74 -1.31
N ASP A 60 4.73 21.90 -2.18
CA ASP A 60 5.88 21.00 -2.36
C ASP A 60 7.16 21.71 -1.91
N LEU A 61 7.99 20.99 -1.15
CA LEU A 61 9.29 21.41 -0.65
C LEU A 61 10.33 20.42 -1.14
N TYR A 62 11.32 20.90 -1.89
CA TYR A 62 12.44 20.11 -2.36
C TYR A 62 13.67 20.41 -1.50
N ALA A 63 14.52 19.41 -1.28
CA ALA A 63 15.73 19.59 -0.47
C ALA A 63 16.72 20.57 -1.12
N SER A 64 16.64 20.78 -2.44
CA SER A 64 17.37 21.83 -3.17
C SER A 64 17.00 23.26 -2.74
N GLY A 65 15.97 23.43 -1.92
CA GLY A 65 15.42 24.72 -1.52
C GLY A 65 14.32 25.25 -2.44
N GLU A 66 14.04 24.56 -3.56
CA GLU A 66 12.89 24.90 -4.39
C GLU A 66 11.58 24.67 -3.63
N ARG A 67 10.64 25.61 -3.76
CA ARG A 67 9.31 25.51 -3.16
C ARG A 67 8.23 25.88 -4.17
N ARG A 68 7.20 25.03 -4.24
CA ARG A 68 6.02 25.27 -5.09
C ARG A 68 4.79 25.35 -4.20
N SER A 69 4.08 26.47 -4.27
CA SER A 69 2.88 26.71 -3.48
C SER A 69 1.65 26.65 -4.38
N TYR A 70 0.59 26.04 -3.88
CA TYR A 70 -0.64 25.78 -4.62
C TYR A 70 -1.84 26.38 -3.88
N GLY A 71 -2.82 26.83 -4.66
CA GLY A 71 -4.05 27.42 -4.12
C GLY A 71 -3.89 28.80 -3.46
N PRO A 72 -5.00 29.47 -3.17
CA PRO A 72 -5.00 30.87 -2.71
C PRO A 72 -4.51 31.03 -1.27
N GLN A 73 -4.65 30.01 -0.41
CA GLN A 73 -4.33 30.11 1.02
C GLN A 73 -2.82 30.26 1.25
N PHE A 74 -1.98 29.56 0.49
CA PHE A 74 -0.53 29.77 0.52
C PHE A 74 -0.10 31.06 -0.19
N LEU A 75 -0.71 31.39 -1.34
CA LEU A 75 -0.38 32.62 -2.08
C LEU A 75 -0.68 33.90 -1.27
N ARG A 76 -1.71 33.85 -0.41
CA ARG A 76 -2.06 34.94 0.53
C ARG A 76 -1.32 34.85 1.88
N GLN A 77 -0.32 33.98 2.01
CA GLN A 77 0.48 33.78 3.22
C GLN A 77 -0.33 33.40 4.47
N LYS A 78 -1.53 32.81 4.30
CA LYS A 78 -2.32 32.25 5.41
C LYS A 78 -1.62 31.02 5.97
N MET A 79 -1.09 30.20 5.07
CA MET A 79 -0.38 28.96 5.38
C MET A 79 1.12 29.10 5.13
N ASN A 80 1.93 28.52 6.01
CA ASN A 80 3.39 28.56 5.87
C ASN A 80 4.08 27.31 6.41
N VAL A 81 5.23 27.00 5.84
CA VAL A 81 6.20 26.00 6.30
C VAL A 81 7.57 26.68 6.39
N SER A 82 8.42 26.23 7.32
CA SER A 82 9.76 26.79 7.52
C SER A 82 10.59 26.77 6.22
N ARG A 83 11.39 27.82 5.98
CA ARG A 83 12.29 27.88 4.81
C ARG A 83 13.48 26.93 4.92
N GLY A 84 13.93 26.64 6.14
CA GLY A 84 15.02 25.71 6.42
C GLY A 84 14.52 24.33 6.82
N ALA A 85 13.38 23.89 6.30
CA ALA A 85 12.68 22.70 6.78
C ALA A 85 13.54 21.44 6.77
N PHE A 86 14.26 21.17 5.66
CA PHE A 86 15.17 20.03 5.56
C PHE A 86 16.33 20.11 6.55
N GLY A 87 17.02 21.24 6.65
CA GLY A 87 18.11 21.41 7.62
C GLY A 87 17.68 21.30 9.09
N LEU A 88 16.41 21.59 9.40
CA LEU A 88 15.86 21.48 10.75
C LEU A 88 15.14 20.14 11.01
N GLY A 89 14.87 19.36 9.96
CA GLY A 89 13.96 18.22 10.00
C GLY A 89 12.54 18.60 10.43
N ASP A 90 12.11 19.83 10.15
CA ASP A 90 10.81 20.37 10.58
C ASP A 90 10.02 20.94 9.39
N PHE A 91 9.04 20.15 8.95
CA PHE A 91 8.15 20.41 7.82
C PHE A 91 6.74 20.81 8.28
N SER A 92 6.59 21.26 9.52
CA SER A 92 5.28 21.56 10.12
C SER A 92 4.54 22.65 9.37
N LEU A 93 3.23 22.45 9.18
CA LEU A 93 2.35 23.40 8.51
C LEU A 93 1.70 24.33 9.53
N ARG A 94 1.97 25.64 9.41
CA ARG A 94 1.33 26.68 10.23
C ARG A 94 0.18 27.31 9.45
N ILE A 95 -1.01 27.34 10.03
CA ILE A 95 -2.23 27.92 9.45
C ILE A 95 -2.69 29.06 10.36
N SER A 96 -2.69 30.29 9.84
CA SER A 96 -3.02 31.50 10.59
C SER A 96 -4.46 31.93 10.33
N ARG A 97 -5.11 32.56 11.32
CA ARG A 97 -6.49 33.08 11.22
C ARG A 97 -7.44 32.01 10.68
N LEU A 98 -7.62 30.95 11.46
CA LEU A 98 -8.50 29.84 11.09
C LEU A 98 -9.93 30.31 10.81
N GLU A 99 -10.52 29.75 9.76
CA GLU A 99 -11.91 29.94 9.35
C GLU A 99 -12.57 28.57 9.27
N SER A 100 -13.91 28.48 9.39
CA SER A 100 -14.63 27.20 9.25
C SER A 100 -14.32 26.50 7.91
N ALA A 101 -14.03 27.28 6.86
CA ALA A 101 -13.64 26.77 5.55
C ALA A 101 -12.25 26.09 5.52
N ASP A 102 -11.42 26.24 6.57
CA ASP A 102 -10.13 25.55 6.70
C ASP A 102 -10.28 24.14 7.30
N GLU A 103 -11.45 23.79 7.82
CA GLU A 103 -11.75 22.45 8.32
C GLU A 103 -11.42 21.40 7.26
N GLY A 104 -10.92 20.24 7.70
CA GLY A 104 -10.64 19.13 6.80
C GLY A 104 -9.51 18.24 7.28
N THR A 105 -9.14 17.31 6.40
CA THR A 105 -8.04 16.38 6.64
C THR A 105 -6.79 16.89 5.95
N TYR A 106 -5.73 17.13 6.72
CA TYR A 106 -4.43 17.54 6.20
C TYR A 106 -3.48 16.36 6.25
N SER A 107 -2.66 16.19 5.22
CA SER A 107 -1.63 15.15 5.24
C SER A 107 -0.27 15.65 4.78
N CYS A 108 0.74 15.42 5.61
CA CYS A 108 2.14 15.60 5.30
C CYS A 108 2.66 14.29 4.72
N HIS A 109 3.37 14.36 3.60
CA HIS A 109 4.03 13.20 3.00
C HIS A 109 5.49 13.52 2.76
N LEU A 110 6.37 12.66 3.26
CA LEU A 110 7.80 12.74 3.03
C LEU A 110 8.16 11.62 2.06
N HIS A 111 8.76 11.96 0.93
CA HIS A 111 9.19 11.02 -0.10
C HIS A 111 10.69 11.13 -0.33
N HIS A 112 11.38 10.01 -0.17
CA HIS A 112 12.77 9.86 -0.51
C HIS A 112 12.86 8.88 -1.68
N HIS A 113 12.86 9.40 -2.91
CA HIS A 113 12.77 8.58 -4.12
C HIS A 113 13.92 7.57 -4.22
N TYR A 114 15.14 7.99 -3.85
CA TYR A 114 16.31 7.13 -3.88
C TYR A 114 16.19 5.88 -3.01
N CYS A 115 15.89 6.07 -1.72
CA CYS A 115 15.74 4.99 -0.75
C CYS A 115 14.37 4.31 -0.81
N GLY A 116 13.42 4.81 -1.61
CA GLY A 116 12.04 4.32 -1.65
C GLY A 116 11.26 4.54 -0.36
N LEU A 117 11.72 5.47 0.50
CA LEU A 117 11.07 5.75 1.76
C LEU A 117 9.89 6.69 1.55
N HIS A 118 8.81 6.36 2.23
CA HIS A 118 7.60 7.15 2.27
C HIS A 118 7.10 7.17 3.71
N GLU A 119 6.85 8.38 4.20
CA GLU A 119 6.22 8.60 5.49
C GLU A 119 5.00 9.49 5.28
N ARG A 120 3.91 9.19 5.97
CA ARG A 120 2.68 9.97 5.87
C ARG A 120 2.13 10.25 7.27
N ARG A 121 1.79 11.51 7.53
CA ARG A 121 1.14 11.96 8.77
C ARG A 121 -0.15 12.66 8.44
N ILE A 122 -1.22 12.33 9.16
CA ILE A 122 -2.58 12.79 8.85
C ILE A 122 -3.15 13.50 10.06
N TYR A 123 -3.78 14.66 9.84
CA TYR A 123 -4.39 15.49 10.86
C TYR A 123 -5.84 15.79 10.49
N HIS A 124 -6.76 15.62 11.42
CA HIS A 124 -8.15 16.08 11.27
C HIS A 124 -8.28 17.42 11.99
N LEU A 125 -8.35 18.51 11.24
CA LEU A 125 -8.53 19.84 11.79
C LEU A 125 -10.02 20.17 11.85
N ALA A 126 -10.54 20.41 13.05
CA ALA A 126 -11.88 20.92 13.30
C ALA A 126 -11.79 22.35 13.84
N VAL A 127 -12.64 23.24 13.31
CA VAL A 127 -12.64 24.66 13.72
C VAL A 127 -13.89 24.93 14.55
N THR A 128 -13.72 25.31 15.81
CA THR A 128 -14.86 25.65 16.68
C THR A 128 -15.22 27.12 16.55
N GLU A 129 -16.50 27.42 16.58
CA GLU A 129 -16.98 28.79 16.66
C GLU A 129 -16.37 29.50 17.88
N PRO A 130 -16.07 30.81 17.78
CA PRO A 130 -15.55 31.55 18.91
C PRO A 130 -16.62 31.56 20.00
N GLN A 131 -16.24 31.20 21.24
CA GLN A 131 -17.11 31.41 22.39
C GLN A 131 -17.39 32.91 22.49
N ARG A 132 -18.58 33.32 22.06
CA ARG A 132 -19.13 34.60 22.49
C ARG A 132 -19.34 34.43 23.98
N ASP A 133 -18.52 35.08 24.80
CA ASP A 133 -18.85 35.31 26.20
C ASP A 133 -20.27 35.88 26.19
N SER A 134 -21.27 35.05 26.50
CA SER A 134 -22.55 35.58 26.88
C SER A 134 -22.24 36.30 28.17
N ARG A 135 -22.05 37.63 28.09
CA ARG A 135 -22.30 38.49 29.24
C ARG A 135 -23.70 38.08 29.65
N VAL A 136 -23.80 37.33 30.74
CA VAL A 136 -25.05 37.08 31.42
C VAL A 136 -25.50 38.47 31.83
N VAL A 137 -26.29 39.11 30.97
CA VAL A 137 -27.12 40.22 31.39
C VAL A 137 -28.01 39.55 32.42
N ASN A 138 -27.76 39.82 33.69
CA ASN A 138 -28.63 39.44 34.80
C ASN A 138 -29.96 40.17 34.58
N ILE A 139 -30.78 39.66 33.66
CA ILE A 139 -32.19 39.97 33.62
C ILE A 139 -32.76 39.20 34.80
N THR A 140 -33.01 39.92 35.89
CA THR A 140 -33.79 39.43 37.02
C THR A 140 -35.19 39.17 36.49
N VAL A 141 -35.48 37.94 36.07
CA VAL A 141 -36.83 37.50 35.73
C VAL A 141 -37.45 36.95 37.02
N PRO A 142 -38.64 37.41 37.46
CA PRO A 142 -39.27 36.91 38.66
C PRO A 142 -39.67 35.44 38.51
N ALA A 143 -39.51 34.69 39.61
CA ALA A 143 -39.80 33.28 39.73
C ALA A 143 -41.20 32.89 39.24
N ALA A 144 -41.29 31.81 38.45
CA ALA A 144 -42.52 31.08 38.20
C ALA A 144 -42.23 29.57 38.02
N ASP A 145 -42.66 28.84 39.06
CA ASP A 145 -43.15 27.44 39.17
C ASP A 145 -42.34 26.24 38.61
N PRO A 146 -42.07 25.18 39.42
CA PRO A 146 -41.30 24.01 39.00
C PRO A 146 -42.22 22.83 38.68
N ASN A 147 -42.54 22.58 37.41
CA ASN A 147 -43.06 21.28 36.96
C ASN A 147 -43.11 21.18 35.42
N VAL A 148 -42.01 20.79 34.76
CA VAL A 148 -42.10 20.04 33.49
C VAL A 148 -41.01 18.97 33.45
N VAL A 149 -41.48 17.77 33.16
CA VAL A 149 -40.84 16.48 33.20
C VAL A 149 -39.86 16.30 32.02
N ARG A 150 -38.64 15.87 32.36
CA ARG A 150 -37.80 14.86 31.71
C ARG A 150 -38.18 14.49 30.25
N GLY A 151 -37.33 14.86 29.29
CA GLY A 151 -37.51 14.42 27.90
C GLY A 151 -36.28 14.57 27.01
N HIS A 152 -35.71 13.41 26.65
CA HIS A 152 -34.96 13.10 25.42
C HIS A 152 -33.52 13.64 25.25
N ASN A 153 -32.58 12.89 25.83
CA ASN A 153 -31.20 12.83 25.32
C ASN A 153 -31.22 12.22 23.91
N VAL A 154 -31.08 13.05 22.89
CA VAL A 154 -30.89 12.58 21.51
C VAL A 154 -29.41 12.22 21.36
N ILE A 155 -29.07 10.96 21.59
CA ILE A 155 -27.76 10.43 21.18
C ILE A 155 -27.86 10.27 19.66
N ASN A 156 -27.29 11.21 18.91
CA ASN A 156 -26.99 10.97 17.50
C ASN A 156 -25.93 9.88 17.42
N VAL A 157 -26.37 8.63 17.34
CA VAL A 157 -25.53 7.51 16.90
C VAL A 157 -25.32 7.72 15.40
N ILE A 158 -24.27 8.47 15.05
CA ILE A 158 -23.74 8.45 13.69
C ILE A 158 -23.19 7.04 13.49
N ILE A 159 -23.98 6.19 12.83
CA ILE A 159 -23.50 4.91 12.33
C ILE A 159 -22.53 5.25 11.20
N PRO A 160 -21.22 4.96 11.32
CA PRO A 160 -20.28 5.23 10.25
C PRO A 160 -20.61 4.37 9.03
N GLU A 161 -21.12 5.00 7.97
CA GLU A 161 -21.43 4.39 6.66
C GLU A 161 -20.24 3.68 6.00
N SER A 162 -19.01 3.90 6.49
CA SER A 162 -17.80 3.25 5.99
C SER A 162 -17.74 1.75 6.25
N ARG A 163 -18.49 1.22 7.23
CA ARG A 163 -18.50 -0.23 7.50
C ARG A 163 -19.32 -1.02 6.48
N MET A 164 -20.39 -0.45 5.93
CA MET A 164 -21.22 -1.14 4.93
C MET A 164 -20.46 -1.40 3.62
N HIS A 165 -19.65 -0.44 3.16
CA HIS A 165 -18.83 -0.63 1.95
C HIS A 165 -17.70 -1.65 2.14
N PHE A 166 -17.08 -1.70 3.32
CA PHE A 166 -16.05 -2.70 3.63
C PHE A 166 -16.63 -4.12 3.67
N PHE A 167 -17.77 -4.33 4.33
CA PHE A 167 -18.43 -5.64 4.35
C PHE A 167 -18.95 -6.05 2.97
N GLN A 168 -19.39 -5.10 2.15
CA GLN A 168 -19.83 -5.36 0.78
C GLN A 168 -18.64 -5.73 -0.14
N GLN A 169 -17.50 -5.05 -0.03
CA GLN A 169 -16.28 -5.38 -0.77
C GLN A 169 -15.72 -6.75 -0.33
N LEU A 170 -15.69 -7.01 0.98
CA LEU A 170 -15.27 -8.31 1.51
C LEU A 170 -16.20 -9.44 1.06
N GLY A 171 -17.51 -9.19 1.05
CA GLY A 171 -18.52 -10.11 0.54
C GLY A 171 -18.34 -10.40 -0.96
N TYR A 172 -18.01 -9.38 -1.76
CA TYR A 172 -17.74 -9.56 -3.19
C TYR A 172 -16.48 -10.40 -3.43
N ILE A 173 -15.38 -10.11 -2.72
CA ILE A 173 -14.14 -10.89 -2.83
C ILE A 173 -14.40 -12.35 -2.41
N LEU A 174 -15.08 -12.57 -1.28
CA LEU A 174 -15.41 -13.91 -0.83
C LEU A 174 -16.31 -14.66 -1.84
N ALA A 175 -17.32 -14.00 -2.40
CA ALA A 175 -18.20 -14.59 -3.41
C ALA A 175 -17.43 -14.97 -4.70
N THR A 176 -16.54 -14.11 -5.19
CA THR A 176 -15.71 -14.42 -6.37
C THR A 176 -14.74 -15.57 -6.11
N LEU A 177 -14.15 -15.65 -4.91
CA LEU A 177 -13.26 -16.74 -4.52
C LEU A 177 -14.01 -18.08 -4.43
N LEU A 178 -15.21 -18.08 -3.82
CA LEU A 178 -16.06 -19.26 -3.76
C LEU A 178 -16.51 -19.72 -5.15
N LEU A 179 -16.89 -18.78 -6.02
CA LEU A 179 -17.23 -19.07 -7.42
C LEU A 179 -16.05 -19.75 -8.13
N PHE A 180 -14.84 -19.22 -7.98
CA PHE A 180 -13.64 -19.79 -8.59
C PHE A 180 -13.35 -21.21 -8.08
N LEU A 181 -13.48 -21.46 -6.77
CA LEU A 181 -13.33 -22.80 -6.20
C LEU A 181 -14.36 -23.78 -6.76
N VAL A 182 -15.62 -23.38 -6.90
CA VAL A 182 -16.66 -24.22 -7.50
C VAL A 182 -16.34 -24.53 -8.96
N LEU A 183 -15.90 -23.54 -9.74
CA LEU A 183 -15.48 -23.75 -11.13
C LEU A 183 -14.29 -24.72 -11.23
N LEU A 184 -13.29 -24.59 -10.35
CA LEU A 184 -12.16 -25.52 -10.28
C LEU A 184 -12.63 -26.94 -9.95
N ILE A 185 -13.54 -27.11 -8.99
CA ILE A 185 -14.10 -28.43 -8.65
C ILE A 185 -14.85 -29.01 -9.86
N ILE A 186 -15.64 -28.21 -10.58
CA ILE A 186 -16.34 -28.65 -11.80
C ILE A 186 -15.33 -29.09 -12.85
N VAL A 187 -14.27 -28.33 -13.11
CA VAL A 187 -13.21 -28.70 -14.06
C VAL A 187 -12.53 -30.00 -13.62
N VAL A 188 -12.20 -30.15 -12.34
CA VAL A 188 -11.62 -31.40 -11.80
C VAL A 188 -12.59 -32.57 -11.94
N LEU A 189 -13.88 -32.39 -11.69
CA LEU A 189 -14.88 -33.45 -11.84
C LEU A 189 -15.10 -33.80 -13.31
N VAL A 190 -15.12 -32.83 -14.23
CA VAL A 190 -15.23 -33.06 -15.67
C VAL A 190 -13.98 -33.76 -16.19
N THR A 191 -12.79 -33.32 -15.80
CA THR A 191 -11.53 -33.98 -16.20
C THR A 191 -11.44 -35.39 -15.61
N ARG A 192 -11.83 -35.60 -14.35
CA ARG A 192 -11.94 -36.93 -13.74
C ARG A 192 -12.99 -37.79 -14.42
N ARG A 193 -14.18 -37.27 -14.76
CA ARG A 193 -15.22 -38.02 -15.51
C ARG A 193 -14.78 -38.33 -16.94
N ARG A 194 -14.06 -37.43 -17.62
CA ARG A 194 -13.47 -37.70 -18.93
C ARG A 194 -12.37 -38.75 -18.85
N ARG A 195 -11.50 -38.70 -17.83
CA ARG A 195 -10.51 -39.75 -17.57
C ARG A 195 -11.18 -41.08 -17.21
N HIS A 196 -12.23 -41.07 -16.39
CA HIS A 196 -12.98 -42.27 -16.02
C HIS A 196 -13.73 -42.87 -17.21
N ARG A 197 -14.41 -42.07 -18.05
CA ARG A 197 -15.03 -42.54 -19.30
C ARG A 197 -14.00 -43.04 -20.31
N GLY A 198 -12.83 -42.40 -20.41
CA GLY A 198 -11.71 -42.88 -21.21
C GLY A 198 -11.12 -44.19 -20.67
N TYR A 199 -11.11 -44.37 -19.36
CA TYR A 199 -10.71 -45.62 -18.70
C TYR A 199 -11.74 -46.73 -18.94
N GLU A 200 -13.04 -46.44 -18.83
CA GLU A 200 -14.13 -47.39 -19.15
C GLU A 200 -14.08 -47.85 -20.61
N TYR A 201 -13.79 -46.95 -21.56
CA TYR A 201 -13.61 -47.31 -22.97
C TYR A 201 -12.38 -48.20 -23.19
N ASN A 202 -11.29 -47.97 -22.46
CA ASN A 202 -10.08 -48.82 -22.52
C ASN A 202 -10.28 -50.18 -21.82
N VAL A 203 -10.96 -50.23 -20.67
CA VAL A 203 -11.27 -51.48 -19.97
C VAL A 203 -12.20 -52.36 -20.81
N LYS A 204 -13.19 -51.77 -21.50
CA LYS A 204 -14.05 -52.54 -22.43
C LYS A 204 -13.26 -53.12 -23.62
N LYS A 205 -12.17 -52.46 -24.03
CA LYS A 205 -11.28 -52.93 -25.11
C LYS A 205 -10.27 -53.99 -24.64
N TYR A 206 -9.97 -54.06 -23.34
CA TYR A 206 -9.07 -55.06 -22.74
C TYR A 206 -9.81 -56.26 -22.13
N GLY A 207 -11.07 -56.12 -21.73
CA GLY A 207 -11.87 -57.21 -21.14
C GLY A 207 -12.24 -58.34 -22.11
N GLU A 208 -11.98 -58.19 -23.41
CA GLU A 208 -12.16 -59.24 -24.43
C GLU A 208 -10.86 -60.01 -24.70
N LYS A 209 -9.72 -59.58 -24.16
CA LYS A 209 -8.43 -60.24 -24.38
C LYS A 209 -7.76 -60.62 -23.06
N ASP A 210 -7.76 -61.93 -22.84
CA ASP A 210 -6.79 -62.68 -22.03
C ASP A 210 -7.04 -62.75 -20.52
N VAL A 211 -8.00 -63.61 -20.17
CA VAL A 211 -7.92 -64.50 -19.01
C VAL A 211 -6.85 -65.56 -19.24
N ASN A 212 -5.67 -65.47 -18.60
CA ASN A 212 -5.05 -66.65 -17.94
C ASN A 212 -3.78 -66.35 -17.12
N LEU A 213 -3.72 -67.04 -15.98
CA LEU A 213 -2.55 -67.69 -15.36
C LEU A 213 -1.69 -66.94 -14.32
N LYS A 214 -2.16 -67.08 -13.07
CA LYS A 214 -1.45 -67.60 -11.86
C LYS A 214 0.05 -67.34 -11.66
N GLU A 215 0.31 -66.49 -10.67
CA GLU A 215 0.85 -66.82 -9.33
C GLU A 215 2.17 -67.60 -9.14
N PHE A 216 3.02 -66.97 -8.32
CA PHE A 216 3.94 -67.52 -7.31
C PHE A 216 5.46 -67.52 -7.59
N THR A 217 6.17 -67.31 -6.46
CA THR A 217 7.50 -66.76 -6.17
C THR A 217 8.70 -67.67 -6.45
N VAL A 218 9.89 -67.08 -6.61
CA VAL A 218 11.14 -67.28 -5.80
C VAL A 218 12.37 -66.85 -6.61
N ASP A 219 13.33 -66.30 -5.86
CA ASP A 219 14.59 -65.64 -6.21
C ASP A 219 15.68 -66.58 -6.80
N THR A 220 16.83 -65.98 -7.13
CA THR A 220 18.20 -66.51 -7.40
C THR A 220 18.76 -66.45 -8.85
N THR A 221 19.82 -65.64 -8.97
CA THR A 221 21.06 -65.79 -9.80
C THR A 221 21.06 -65.62 -11.33
N ASP A 222 21.92 -64.68 -11.75
CA ASP A 222 22.85 -64.63 -12.90
C ASP A 222 22.43 -65.12 -14.29
N LEU A 223 22.55 -64.23 -15.28
CA LEU A 223 23.37 -64.40 -16.51
C LEU A 223 23.07 -63.27 -17.53
N THR A 224 24.10 -62.51 -17.89
CA THR A 224 24.17 -61.67 -19.11
C THR A 224 23.97 -62.52 -20.37
N PRO A 225 23.47 -61.98 -21.51
CA PRO A 225 24.41 -61.66 -22.60
C PRO A 225 24.01 -60.58 -23.65
N HIS A 226 25.04 -59.94 -24.21
CA HIS A 226 25.29 -59.52 -25.60
C HIS A 226 24.14 -59.20 -26.60
N LYS A 227 24.26 -58.06 -27.31
CA LYS A 227 24.45 -57.96 -28.79
C LYS A 227 24.47 -56.49 -29.28
N SER A 228 25.58 -56.04 -29.88
CA SER A 228 25.84 -55.81 -31.34
C SER A 228 25.04 -54.63 -31.93
N GLU A 229 25.67 -53.45 -32.05
CA GLU A 229 26.31 -52.87 -33.26
C GLU A 229 25.34 -52.01 -34.08
N ASP A 230 25.67 -50.73 -34.29
CA ASP A 230 25.63 -50.11 -35.62
C ASP A 230 26.30 -48.72 -35.69
N ILE A 231 27.29 -48.65 -36.60
CA ILE A 231 27.57 -47.59 -37.59
C ILE A 231 28.11 -46.23 -37.08
N ARG A 232 29.41 -46.03 -37.32
CA ARG A 232 30.11 -44.74 -37.41
C ARG A 232 29.69 -43.98 -38.68
N LEU A 233 29.35 -42.71 -38.53
CA LEU A 233 29.47 -41.69 -39.59
C LEU A 233 30.25 -40.50 -39.04
N ASP A 234 31.52 -40.41 -39.44
CA ASP A 234 32.40 -39.26 -39.27
C ASP A 234 32.01 -38.18 -40.29
N TYR A 235 31.41 -37.08 -39.84
CA TYR A 235 31.43 -35.82 -40.60
C TYR A 235 31.72 -34.64 -39.67
N LYS A 236 32.80 -33.95 -40.03
CA LYS A 236 33.46 -32.83 -39.37
C LYS A 236 32.50 -31.68 -39.04
N ASN A 237 32.58 -31.15 -37.83
CA ASN A 237 32.11 -29.79 -37.53
C ASN A 237 33.05 -29.10 -36.53
N ASN A 238 34.07 -28.40 -37.06
CA ASN A 238 35.02 -27.61 -36.28
C ASN A 238 34.51 -26.17 -36.00
N ILE A 239 33.24 -25.87 -36.28
CA ILE A 239 32.65 -24.53 -36.12
C ILE A 239 32.15 -24.26 -34.70
N LEU A 240 31.96 -25.30 -33.87
CA LEU A 240 31.46 -25.16 -32.50
C LEU A 240 32.55 -25.00 -31.43
N LYS A 241 33.83 -25.25 -31.77
CA LYS A 241 34.92 -25.19 -30.77
C LYS A 241 35.40 -23.76 -30.51
N GLU A 242 35.31 -22.86 -31.49
CA GLU A 242 35.75 -21.46 -31.32
C GLU A 242 34.77 -20.64 -30.47
N LYS A 243 33.45 -20.92 -30.58
CA LYS A 243 32.43 -20.26 -29.73
C LYS A 243 32.42 -20.74 -28.27
N ALA A 244 32.93 -21.94 -28.00
CA ALA A 244 33.02 -22.45 -26.63
C ALA A 244 34.18 -21.82 -25.85
N GLU A 245 35.25 -21.40 -26.54
CA GLU A 245 36.43 -20.78 -25.91
C GLU A 245 36.24 -19.26 -25.70
N GLN A 246 35.46 -18.59 -26.54
CA GLN A 246 35.13 -17.17 -26.34
C GLN A 246 34.06 -16.93 -25.24
N ALA A 247 33.30 -17.96 -24.89
CA ALA A 247 32.35 -17.96 -23.78
C ALA A 247 33.01 -18.18 -22.39
N ARG A 248 34.34 -18.32 -22.33
CA ARG A 248 35.12 -18.30 -21.07
C ARG A 248 35.73 -16.93 -20.76
N SER A 249 35.26 -15.86 -21.40
CA SER A 249 35.45 -14.53 -20.83
C SER A 249 34.55 -14.38 -19.60
N PHE A 250 35.23 -14.17 -18.47
CA PHE A 250 34.77 -13.84 -17.12
C PHE A 250 33.26 -13.56 -16.99
N PRO A 251 32.55 -14.18 -16.03
CA PRO A 251 31.25 -13.65 -15.65
C PRO A 251 31.51 -12.24 -15.15
N ALA A 252 31.05 -11.23 -15.90
CA ALA A 252 30.90 -9.90 -15.38
C ALA A 252 29.85 -10.01 -14.26
N LYS A 253 30.31 -10.37 -13.07
CA LYS A 253 29.72 -9.90 -11.82
C LYS A 253 29.92 -8.39 -11.82
N ASN A 254 29.13 -7.71 -12.64
CA ASN A 254 28.58 -6.43 -12.25
C ASN A 254 27.56 -6.74 -11.13
N ILE A 255 28.05 -7.29 -10.02
CA ILE A 255 27.46 -6.95 -8.74
C ILE A 255 27.73 -5.47 -8.69
N ASP A 256 26.68 -4.71 -8.92
CA ASP A 256 26.61 -3.29 -8.65
C ASP A 256 26.88 -3.13 -7.15
N LEU A 257 28.17 -3.23 -6.79
CA LEU A 257 28.68 -3.05 -5.42
C LEU A 257 28.19 -1.71 -4.90
N ASP A 258 28.02 -0.74 -5.80
CA ASP A 258 27.39 0.54 -5.53
C ASP A 258 25.97 0.35 -4.97
N LYS A 259 25.08 -0.42 -5.62
CA LYS A 259 23.71 -0.67 -5.10
C LYS A 259 23.65 -1.32 -3.72
N ASP A 260 24.55 -2.26 -3.43
CA ASP A 260 24.56 -2.97 -2.14
C ASP A 260 25.17 -2.10 -1.03
N PHE A 261 26.23 -1.31 -1.32
CA PHE A 261 26.71 -0.27 -0.40
C PHE A 261 25.67 0.85 -0.21
N ARG A 262 24.96 1.25 -1.28
CA ARG A 262 23.97 2.35 -1.32
C ARG A 262 22.73 2.09 -0.46
N LYS A 263 22.33 0.82 -0.27
CA LYS A 263 21.17 0.46 0.58
C LYS A 263 21.49 0.39 2.07
N GLU A 264 22.75 0.23 2.45
CA GLU A 264 23.16 0.27 3.85
C GLU A 264 22.90 1.64 4.47
N TYR A 265 22.98 2.69 3.64
CA TYR A 265 22.69 4.06 3.99
C TYR A 265 21.18 4.38 4.09
N CYS A 266 20.28 3.52 3.63
CA CYS A 266 18.83 3.72 3.73
C CYS A 266 18.22 3.01 4.96
N LYS A 267 19.06 2.41 5.81
CA LYS A 267 18.67 1.74 7.06
C LYS A 267 18.77 2.68 8.25
#